data_AF-A0A9E6XSK4-F1
#
_entry.id   AF-A0A9E6XSK4-F1
#
_cell.length_a   1.000
_cell.length_b   1.000
_cell.length_c   1.000
_cell.angle_alpha   90.00
_cell.angle_beta   90.00
_cell.angle_gamma   90.00
#
_symmetry.space_group_name_H-M   'P 1'
#
loop_
_entity.id
_entity.type
_entity.pdbx_description
1 polymer ?
#
loop_
_entity_poly.entity_id
_entity_poly.type
_entity_poly.pdbx_seq_one_letter_code
_entity_poly.pdbx_strand_id
1 'polypeptide(L)'
;MERVWPSRLRWRLRGAWQWPTFVTLTAVDAVIVHQLPPAGDRTAGWIPALLLAAFFNLIAVAAIAPLLGALLRRRRADLPRIVARDRGGTAALLAVSAAFLGIGLAHRPEREAGEQELMAVSTAVRRYVAHQADPRYRIHIEQATLVRLGDVYRSCVPGGAGGRALCLFVDVSQSPPGIRVDPNPAPNSTFVHGLVQ
;
A
#
# COMPACT_ATOMS: atom_id res chain seq x y z
N MET A 1 -42.59 -39.46 0.47
CA MET A 1 -41.55 -39.00 -0.48
C MET A 1 -40.79 -37.76 0.03
N GLU A 2 -40.94 -37.35 1.31
CA GLU A 2 -40.37 -36.09 1.82
C GLU A 2 -38.93 -36.10 2.34
N ARG A 3 -38.26 -37.25 2.53
CA ARG A 3 -36.91 -37.27 3.16
C ARG A 3 -35.75 -36.77 2.28
N VAL A 4 -35.98 -36.60 0.97
CA VAL A 4 -34.93 -36.17 0.01
C VAL A 4 -34.73 -34.65 0.01
N TRP A 5 -35.73 -33.90 0.48
CA TRP A 5 -35.69 -32.44 0.53
C TRP A 5 -34.80 -31.85 1.64
N PRO A 6 -34.86 -32.31 2.91
CA PRO A 6 -34.04 -31.75 3.98
C PRO A 6 -32.55 -32.07 3.82
N SER A 7 -32.20 -33.21 3.22
CA SER A 7 -30.81 -33.56 2.93
C SER A 7 -30.23 -32.64 1.84
N ARG A 8 -30.95 -32.41 0.73
CA ARG A 8 -30.52 -31.46 -0.32
C ARG A 8 -30.46 -30.01 0.17
N LEU A 9 -31.39 -29.58 1.02
CA LEU A 9 -31.42 -28.22 1.59
C LEU A 9 -30.22 -27.99 2.54
N ARG A 10 -29.91 -28.97 3.40
CA ARG A 10 -28.73 -28.92 4.28
C ARG A 10 -27.42 -28.79 3.49
N TRP A 11 -27.30 -29.43 2.34
CA TRP A 11 -26.10 -29.34 1.50
C TRP A 11 -25.96 -27.99 0.80
N ARG A 12 -27.06 -27.35 0.42
CA ARG A 12 -27.03 -25.96 -0.07
C ARG A 12 -26.62 -24.98 1.01
N LEU A 13 -27.11 -25.15 2.25
CA LEU A 13 -26.73 -24.30 3.38
C LEU A 13 -25.29 -24.53 3.86
N ARG A 14 -24.77 -25.76 3.73
CA ARG A 14 -23.38 -26.10 4.11
C ARG A 14 -22.33 -25.90 3.02
N GLY A 15 -22.73 -25.76 1.76
CA GLY A 15 -21.84 -25.64 0.60
C GLY A 15 -22.06 -24.37 -0.21
N ALA A 16 -22.67 -23.34 0.38
CA ALA A 16 -22.79 -22.00 -0.19
C ALA A 16 -22.00 -20.98 0.65
N TRP A 17 -20.88 -21.39 1.24
CA TRP A 17 -20.04 -20.50 2.04
C TRP A 17 -19.15 -19.62 1.18
N GLN A 18 -18.91 -19.98 -0.09
CA GLN A 18 -18.03 -19.22 -0.97
C GLN A 18 -18.54 -17.80 -1.25
N TRP A 19 -19.85 -17.60 -1.52
CA TRP A 19 -20.38 -16.26 -1.77
C TRP A 19 -20.29 -15.33 -0.55
N PRO A 20 -20.77 -15.69 0.66
CA PRO A 20 -20.64 -14.82 1.82
C PRO A 20 -19.17 -14.61 2.21
N THR A 21 -18.32 -15.63 2.03
CA THR A 21 -16.87 -15.50 2.25
C THR A 21 -16.24 -14.53 1.25
N PHE A 22 -16.60 -14.59 -0.03
CA PHE A 22 -16.10 -13.68 -1.05
C PHE A 22 -16.44 -12.22 -0.72
N VAL A 23 -17.71 -11.94 -0.39
CA VAL A 23 -18.14 -10.58 -0.05
C VAL A 23 -17.42 -10.08 1.20
N THR A 24 -17.40 -10.91 2.26
CA THR A 24 -16.78 -10.54 3.54
C THR A 24 -15.27 -10.33 3.40
N LEU A 25 -14.57 -11.28 2.79
CA LEU A 25 -13.12 -11.18 2.62
C LEU A 25 -12.73 -10.09 1.64
N THR A 26 -13.52 -9.80 0.60
CA THR A 26 -13.22 -8.64 -0.26
C THR A 26 -13.30 -7.32 0.51
N ALA A 27 -14.28 -7.16 1.39
CA ALA A 27 -14.36 -5.98 2.25
C ALA A 27 -13.18 -5.93 3.25
N VAL A 28 -12.86 -7.06 3.89
CA VAL A 28 -11.73 -7.16 4.84
C VAL A 28 -10.40 -6.90 4.14
N ASP A 29 -10.16 -7.50 2.98
CA ASP A 29 -8.95 -7.31 2.18
C ASP A 29 -8.81 -5.87 1.71
N ALA A 30 -9.91 -5.21 1.34
CA ALA A 30 -9.89 -3.78 1.02
C ALA A 30 -9.45 -2.93 2.23
N VAL A 31 -9.92 -3.27 3.44
CA VAL A 31 -9.47 -2.62 4.68
C VAL A 31 -7.99 -2.91 4.95
N ILE A 32 -7.54 -4.16 4.79
CA ILE A 32 -6.14 -4.55 4.98
C ILE A 32 -5.26 -3.79 4.00
N VAL A 33 -5.56 -3.80 2.70
CA VAL A 33 -4.79 -3.10 1.67
C VAL A 33 -4.80 -1.60 1.88
N HIS A 34 -5.90 -1.02 2.36
CA HIS A 34 -5.98 0.41 2.65
C HIS A 34 -5.10 0.82 3.84
N GLN A 35 -5.08 0.03 4.92
CA GLN A 35 -4.28 0.34 6.11
C GLN A 35 -2.81 -0.08 5.95
N LEU A 36 -2.57 -1.19 5.26
CA LEU A 36 -1.29 -1.82 5.02
C LEU A 36 -1.01 -1.96 3.50
N PRO A 37 -0.92 -0.85 2.75
CA PRO A 37 -0.59 -0.93 1.33
C PRO A 37 0.72 -1.69 1.12
N PRO A 38 0.73 -2.69 0.21
CA PRO A 38 1.91 -3.51 -0.07
C PRO A 38 2.99 -2.74 -0.85
N ALA A 39 2.62 -1.65 -1.54
CA ALA A 39 3.55 -0.75 -2.20
C ALA A 39 2.96 0.67 -2.22
N GLY A 40 3.74 1.66 -1.78
CA GLY A 40 3.44 3.07 -1.94
C GLY A 40 2.70 3.77 -0.78
N ASP A 41 2.31 5.01 -1.06
CA ASP A 41 1.70 5.93 -0.10
C ASP A 41 0.24 5.59 0.20
N ARG A 42 -0.22 5.91 1.42
CA ARG A 42 -1.63 5.71 1.85
C ARG A 42 -2.65 6.52 1.03
N THR A 43 -2.19 7.37 0.12
CA THR A 43 -3.00 8.33 -0.65
C THR A 43 -3.80 7.71 -1.79
N ALA A 44 -3.54 6.44 -2.16
CA ALA A 44 -4.33 5.76 -3.19
C ALA A 44 -5.84 5.71 -2.84
N GLY A 45 -6.21 5.78 -1.56
CA GLY A 45 -7.61 5.83 -1.12
C GLY A 45 -8.34 4.48 -1.16
N TRP A 46 -9.63 4.49 -0.85
CA TRP A 46 -10.43 3.27 -0.68
C TRP A 46 -10.79 2.58 -2.02
N ILE A 47 -10.96 3.34 -3.10
CA ILE A 47 -11.39 2.80 -4.40
C ILE A 47 -10.32 1.86 -4.99
N PRO A 48 -9.03 2.24 -5.10
CA PRO A 48 -8.00 1.33 -5.59
C PRO A 48 -7.78 0.12 -4.69
N ALA A 49 -7.88 0.29 -3.36
CA ALA A 49 -7.78 -0.82 -2.42
C ALA A 49 -8.89 -1.86 -2.65
N LEU A 50 -10.13 -1.40 -2.82
CA LEU A 50 -11.27 -2.28 -3.11
C LEU A 50 -11.14 -2.96 -4.47
N LEU A 51 -10.72 -2.24 -5.51
CA LEU A 51 -10.51 -2.80 -6.84
C LEU A 51 -9.43 -3.87 -6.84
N LEU A 52 -8.31 -3.63 -6.15
CA LEU A 52 -7.23 -4.60 -6.03
C LEU A 52 -7.68 -5.85 -5.27
N ALA A 53 -8.34 -5.67 -4.12
CA ALA A 53 -8.90 -6.78 -3.33
C ALA A 53 -9.91 -7.61 -4.16
N ALA A 54 -10.85 -6.94 -4.83
CA ALA A 54 -11.84 -7.60 -5.68
C ALA A 54 -11.18 -8.36 -6.84
N PHE A 55 -10.17 -7.78 -7.48
CA PHE A 55 -9.45 -8.42 -8.58
C PHE A 55 -8.79 -9.74 -8.16
N PHE A 56 -8.04 -9.74 -7.06
CA PHE A 56 -7.40 -10.96 -6.56
C PHE A 56 -8.41 -12.00 -6.06
N ASN A 57 -9.49 -11.57 -5.39
CA ASN A 57 -10.55 -12.48 -4.97
C ASN A 57 -11.34 -13.07 -6.14
N LEU A 58 -11.52 -12.32 -7.23
CA LEU A 58 -12.10 -12.84 -8.46
C LEU A 58 -11.20 -13.90 -9.10
N ILE A 59 -9.87 -13.68 -9.14
CA ILE A 59 -8.92 -14.69 -9.60
C ILE A 59 -8.99 -15.95 -8.72
N ALA A 60 -9.05 -15.78 -7.39
CA ALA A 60 -9.17 -16.88 -6.45
C ALA A 60 -10.40 -17.75 -6.74
N VAL A 61 -11.55 -17.12 -6.99
CA VAL A 61 -12.82 -17.82 -7.27
C VAL A 61 -12.89 -18.39 -8.69
N ALA A 62 -12.42 -17.65 -9.70
CA ALA A 62 -12.56 -18.03 -11.10
C ALA A 62 -11.51 -19.07 -11.53
N ALA A 63 -10.24 -18.87 -11.15
CA ALA A 63 -9.12 -19.68 -11.61
C ALA A 63 -8.62 -20.67 -10.54
N ILE A 64 -8.49 -20.25 -9.29
CA ILE A 64 -7.85 -21.08 -8.25
C ILE A 64 -8.83 -22.10 -7.65
N ALA A 65 -10.07 -21.71 -7.39
CA ALA A 65 -11.11 -22.56 -6.84
C ALA A 65 -11.34 -23.88 -7.62
N PRO A 66 -11.46 -23.90 -8.97
CA PRO A 66 -11.62 -25.16 -9.70
C PRO A 66 -10.38 -26.07 -9.60
N LEU A 67 -9.18 -25.50 -9.57
CA LEU A 67 -7.93 -26.25 -9.43
C LEU A 67 -7.83 -26.88 -8.04
N LEU A 68 -8.07 -26.10 -6.98
CA LEU A 68 -8.08 -26.59 -5.60
C LEU A 68 -9.21 -27.61 -5.37
N GLY A 69 -10.39 -27.40 -5.96
CA GLY A 69 -11.48 -28.35 -5.91
C GLY A 69 -11.13 -29.68 -6.60
N ALA A 70 -10.44 -29.65 -7.73
CA ALA A 70 -9.95 -30.85 -8.41
C ALA A 70 -8.87 -31.58 -7.58
N LEU A 71 -7.93 -30.83 -7.01
CA LEU A 71 -6.89 -31.39 -6.14
C LEU A 71 -7.48 -32.02 -4.87
N LEU A 72 -8.45 -31.36 -4.25
CA LEU A 72 -9.16 -31.88 -3.07
C LEU A 72 -9.86 -33.20 -3.40
N ARG A 73 -10.48 -33.31 -4.58
CA ARG A 73 -11.12 -34.55 -5.04
C ARG A 73 -10.13 -35.68 -5.33
N ARG A 74 -8.88 -35.38 -5.70
CA ARG A 74 -7.84 -36.41 -5.81
C ARG A 74 -7.52 -37.05 -4.46
N ARG A 75 -7.65 -36.30 -3.35
CA ARG A 75 -7.44 -36.82 -1.99
C ARG A 75 -8.72 -37.34 -1.33
N ARG A 76 -9.88 -36.84 -1.73
CA ARG A 76 -11.20 -37.17 -1.18
C ARG A 76 -12.20 -37.38 -2.32
N ALA A 77 -12.16 -38.57 -2.90
CA ALA A 77 -12.99 -38.95 -4.06
C ALA A 77 -14.49 -39.01 -3.74
N ASP A 78 -14.84 -39.11 -2.45
CA ASP A 78 -16.20 -39.11 -1.91
C ASP A 78 -16.93 -37.76 -2.04
N LEU A 79 -16.19 -36.67 -2.31
CA LEU A 79 -16.77 -35.32 -2.37
C LEU A 79 -17.46 -35.01 -3.72
N PRO A 80 -18.73 -34.54 -3.69
CA PRO A 80 -19.39 -33.97 -4.86
C PRO A 80 -18.62 -32.76 -5.41
N ARG A 81 -18.57 -32.63 -6.74
CA ARG A 81 -17.82 -31.56 -7.43
C ARG A 81 -18.18 -30.15 -6.95
N ILE A 82 -19.46 -29.90 -6.68
CA ILE A 82 -19.92 -28.58 -6.25
C ILE A 82 -19.40 -28.19 -4.87
N VAL A 83 -19.36 -29.14 -3.93
CA VAL A 83 -18.85 -28.93 -2.56
C VAL A 83 -17.34 -28.80 -2.56
N ALA A 84 -16.64 -29.60 -3.37
CA ALA A 84 -15.20 -29.49 -3.51
C ALA A 84 -14.78 -28.12 -4.08
N ARG A 85 -15.54 -27.59 -5.04
CA ARG A 85 -15.30 -26.24 -5.60
C ARG A 85 -15.58 -25.13 -4.58
N ASP A 86 -16.69 -25.21 -3.83
CA ASP A 86 -17.02 -24.22 -2.79
C ASP A 86 -15.95 -24.15 -1.69
N ARG A 87 -15.47 -25.32 -1.22
CA ARG A 87 -14.36 -25.39 -0.28
C ARG A 87 -13.03 -24.92 -0.87
N GLY A 88 -12.76 -25.27 -2.12
CA GLY A 88 -11.58 -24.80 -2.84
C GLY A 88 -11.56 -23.28 -2.98
N GLY A 89 -12.71 -22.67 -3.30
CA GLY A 89 -12.84 -21.21 -3.39
C GLY A 89 -12.71 -20.53 -2.03
N THR A 90 -13.34 -21.08 -0.99
CA THR A 90 -13.20 -20.56 0.39
C THR A 90 -11.75 -20.60 0.85
N ALA A 91 -11.04 -21.72 0.61
CA ALA A 91 -9.62 -21.84 0.95
C ALA A 91 -8.74 -20.88 0.12
N ALA A 92 -9.03 -20.70 -1.17
CA ALA A 92 -8.32 -19.75 -2.02
C ALA A 92 -8.47 -18.31 -1.52
N LEU A 93 -9.68 -17.90 -1.14
CA LEU A 93 -9.95 -16.56 -0.60
C LEU A 93 -9.21 -16.34 0.72
N LEU A 94 -9.27 -17.30 1.65
CA LEU A 94 -8.51 -17.22 2.91
C LEU A 94 -7.00 -17.10 2.67
N ALA A 95 -6.47 -17.81 1.66
CA ALA A 95 -5.07 -17.73 1.29
C ALA A 95 -4.69 -16.35 0.73
N VAL A 96 -5.56 -15.74 -0.10
CA VAL A 96 -5.37 -14.36 -0.59
C VAL A 96 -5.37 -13.36 0.57
N SER A 97 -6.35 -13.44 1.47
CA SER A 97 -6.40 -12.57 2.65
C SER A 97 -5.16 -12.71 3.54
N ALA A 98 -4.71 -13.95 3.77
CA ALA A 98 -3.49 -14.22 4.52
C ALA A 98 -2.24 -13.66 3.82
N ALA A 99 -2.19 -13.72 2.49
CA ALA A 99 -1.09 -13.15 1.71
C ALA A 99 -1.08 -11.61 1.81
N PHE A 100 -2.21 -10.94 1.67
CA PHE A 100 -2.28 -9.47 1.85
C PHE A 100 -1.85 -9.06 3.25
N LEU A 101 -2.36 -9.74 4.28
CA LEU A 101 -1.96 -9.47 5.66
C LEU A 101 -0.46 -9.69 5.87
N GLY A 102 0.07 -10.81 5.38
CA GLY A 102 1.49 -11.15 5.49
C GLY A 102 2.40 -10.13 4.80
N ILE A 103 2.08 -9.75 3.56
CA ILE A 103 2.84 -8.74 2.81
C ILE A 103 2.75 -7.38 3.52
N GLY A 104 1.56 -6.98 3.96
CA GLY A 104 1.35 -5.70 4.66
C GLY A 104 2.13 -5.62 5.98
N LEU A 105 2.15 -6.70 6.76
CA LEU A 105 2.94 -6.79 7.99
C LEU A 105 4.45 -6.81 7.72
N ALA A 106 4.89 -7.49 6.66
CA ALA A 106 6.30 -7.56 6.29
C ALA A 106 6.89 -6.19 5.92
N HIS A 107 6.11 -5.33 5.25
CA HIS A 107 6.57 -3.99 4.83
C HIS A 107 6.33 -2.90 5.90
N ARG A 108 5.63 -3.22 6.99
CA ARG A 108 5.37 -2.26 8.07
C ARG A 108 6.62 -1.55 8.62
N PRO A 109 7.73 -2.25 8.98
CA PRO A 109 8.89 -1.58 9.55
C PRO A 109 9.57 -0.61 8.58
N GLU A 110 9.67 -0.95 7.30
CA GLU A 110 10.24 -0.06 6.27
C GLU A 110 9.41 1.21 6.10
N ARG A 111 8.08 1.10 6.24
CA ARG A 111 7.17 2.25 6.19
C ARG A 111 7.30 3.15 7.41
N GLU A 112 7.36 2.56 8.61
CA GLU A 112 7.57 3.31 9.84
C GLU A 112 8.93 4.03 9.82
N ALA A 113 9.99 3.39 9.30
CA ALA A 113 11.29 4.01 9.11
C ALA A 113 11.23 5.18 8.11
N GLY A 114 10.57 4.99 6.96
CA GLY A 114 10.40 6.06 5.97
C GLY A 114 9.59 7.26 6.48
N GLU A 115 8.53 7.01 7.27
CA GLU A 115 7.75 8.08 7.92
C GLU A 115 8.62 8.87 8.93
N GLN A 116 9.44 8.18 9.72
CA GLN A 116 10.38 8.81 10.66
C GLN A 116 11.46 9.63 9.95
N GLU A 117 12.04 9.12 8.86
CA GLU A 117 13.01 9.85 8.03
C GLU A 117 12.40 11.13 7.46
N LEU A 118 11.19 11.05 6.87
CA LEU A 118 10.48 12.22 6.35
C LEU A 118 10.21 13.27 7.44
N MET A 119 9.80 12.85 8.64
CA MET A 119 9.61 13.76 9.78
C MET A 119 10.93 14.41 10.21
N ALA A 120 12.02 13.64 10.28
CA ALA A 120 13.35 14.12 10.63
C ALA A 120 13.85 15.16 9.61
N VAL A 121 13.68 14.89 8.32
CA VAL A 121 14.03 15.82 7.23
C VAL A 121 13.22 17.10 7.33
N SER A 122 11.89 17.01 7.47
CA SER A 122 11.03 18.20 7.57
C SER A 122 11.41 19.07 8.77
N THR A 123 11.74 18.44 9.90
CA THR A 123 12.15 19.13 11.13
C THR A 123 13.50 19.81 10.96
N ALA A 124 14.46 19.12 10.33
CA ALA A 124 15.78 19.66 10.05
C ALA A 124 15.69 20.88 9.12
N VAL A 125 14.91 20.80 8.04
CA VAL A 125 14.68 21.90 7.09
C VAL A 125 14.02 23.09 7.78
N ARG A 126 12.95 22.87 8.54
CA ARG A 126 12.27 23.94 9.31
C ARG A 126 13.23 24.62 10.29
N ARG A 127 14.05 23.85 10.99
CA ARG A 127 15.06 24.37 11.93
C ARG A 127 16.11 25.23 11.21
N TYR A 128 16.63 24.75 10.08
CA TYR A 128 17.60 25.50 9.28
C TYR A 128 16.99 26.82 8.77
N VAL A 129 15.78 26.78 8.23
CA VAL A 129 15.13 27.98 7.67
C VAL A 129 14.81 29.00 8.77
N ALA A 130 14.42 28.54 9.95
CA ALA A 130 14.14 29.41 11.09
C ALA A 130 15.39 30.14 11.63
N HIS A 131 16.57 29.50 11.62
CA HIS A 131 17.75 30.03 12.31
C HIS A 131 18.86 30.53 11.37
N GLN A 132 19.02 29.94 10.19
CA GLN A 132 20.16 30.18 9.29
C GLN A 132 19.77 30.78 7.94
N ALA A 133 18.54 30.55 7.48
CA ALA A 133 18.10 31.12 6.20
C ALA A 133 17.67 32.59 6.31
N ASP A 134 17.73 33.26 5.16
CA ASP A 134 17.17 34.60 4.96
C ASP A 134 15.67 34.61 5.37
N PRO A 135 15.21 35.62 6.12
CA PRO A 135 13.82 35.75 6.55
C PRO A 135 12.78 35.57 5.44
N ARG A 136 13.10 35.90 4.20
CA ARG A 136 12.18 35.74 3.04
C ARG A 136 11.72 34.30 2.82
N TYR A 137 12.49 33.29 3.24
CA TYR A 137 12.11 31.89 3.08
C TYR A 137 11.22 31.37 4.21
N ARG A 138 11.22 32.04 5.37
CA ARG A 138 10.46 31.60 6.55
C ARG A 138 8.95 31.61 6.30
N ILE A 139 8.47 32.59 5.55
CA ILE A 139 7.05 32.73 5.19
C ILE A 139 6.57 31.66 4.20
N HIS A 140 7.49 31.01 3.50
CA HIS A 140 7.20 30.02 2.45
C HIS A 140 7.54 28.58 2.86
N ILE A 141 7.89 28.34 4.13
CA ILE A 141 8.33 27.02 4.60
C ILE A 141 7.26 25.93 4.42
N GLU A 142 5.98 26.28 4.51
CA GLU A 142 4.87 25.33 4.27
C GLU A 142 4.72 24.94 2.80
N GLN A 143 5.36 25.67 1.89
CA GLN A 143 5.39 25.37 0.46
C GLN A 143 6.66 24.60 0.08
N ALA A 144 7.44 24.13 1.06
CA ALA A 144 8.63 23.35 0.81
C ALA A 144 8.26 22.05 0.07
N THR A 145 8.96 21.79 -1.04
CA THR A 145 8.85 20.52 -1.76
C THR A 145 9.99 19.61 -1.33
N LEU A 146 9.77 18.30 -1.39
CA LEU A 146 10.73 17.29 -0.98
C LEU A 146 10.83 16.20 -2.05
N VAL A 147 12.05 15.79 -2.40
CA VAL A 147 12.31 14.64 -3.25
C VAL A 147 13.42 13.79 -2.64
N ARG A 148 13.37 12.47 -2.82
CA ARG A 148 14.43 11.55 -2.41
C ARG A 148 15.39 11.33 -3.58
N LEU A 149 16.69 11.44 -3.33
CA LEU A 149 17.78 11.27 -4.30
C LEU A 149 18.77 10.23 -3.76
N GLY A 150 18.42 8.95 -3.89
CA GLY A 150 19.19 7.88 -3.25
C GLY A 150 19.14 7.99 -1.73
N ASP A 151 20.31 8.21 -1.12
CA ASP A 151 20.49 8.25 0.34
C ASP A 151 20.30 9.66 0.93
N VAL A 152 20.15 10.69 0.10
CA VAL A 152 19.89 12.06 0.54
C VAL A 152 18.53 12.56 0.09
N TYR A 153 17.96 13.48 0.85
CA TYR A 153 16.75 14.19 0.48
C TYR A 153 17.10 15.58 -0.06
N ARG A 154 16.36 16.06 -1.05
CA ARG A 154 16.44 17.43 -1.53
C ARG A 154 15.15 18.16 -1.22
N SER A 155 15.23 19.18 -0.36
CA SER A 155 14.10 20.03 -0.01
C SER A 155 14.29 21.43 -0.57
N CYS A 156 13.29 21.97 -1.25
CA CYS A 156 13.34 23.31 -1.82
C CYS A 156 12.20 24.18 -1.30
N VAL A 157 12.55 25.34 -0.73
CA VAL A 157 11.62 26.37 -0.24
C VAL A 157 11.54 27.51 -1.26
N PRO A 158 10.35 27.88 -1.76
CA PRO A 158 10.24 28.97 -2.73
C PRO A 158 10.58 30.32 -2.09
N GLY A 159 11.20 31.21 -2.86
CA GLY A 159 11.59 32.55 -2.42
C GLY A 159 10.56 33.65 -2.69
N GLY A 160 9.32 33.28 -3.06
CA GLY A 160 8.27 34.21 -3.51
C GLY A 160 8.20 34.38 -5.04
N ALA A 161 7.34 35.28 -5.51
CA ALA A 161 7.11 35.50 -6.94
C ALA A 161 8.39 35.99 -7.64
N GLY A 162 8.96 35.13 -8.51
CA GLY A 162 10.22 35.40 -9.23
C GLY A 162 11.50 35.18 -8.42
N GLY A 163 11.41 34.75 -7.16
CA GLY A 163 12.56 34.49 -6.30
C GLY A 163 13.18 33.10 -6.52
N ARG A 164 14.52 33.02 -6.49
CA ARG A 164 15.26 31.75 -6.51
C ARG A 164 14.91 30.90 -5.27
N ALA A 165 14.62 29.62 -5.48
CA ALA A 165 14.34 28.71 -4.37
C ALA A 165 15.60 28.46 -3.53
N LEU A 166 15.42 28.30 -2.22
CA LEU A 166 16.44 27.78 -1.33
C LEU A 166 16.33 26.27 -1.31
N CYS A 167 17.29 25.60 -1.93
CA CYS A 167 17.35 24.14 -1.96
C CYS A 167 18.42 23.63 -0.98
N LEU A 168 18.08 22.55 -0.29
CA LEU A 168 18.89 21.94 0.75
C LEU A 168 19.00 20.43 0.47
N PHE A 169 20.21 19.91 0.49
CA PHE A 169 20.45 18.49 0.65
C PHE A 169 20.42 18.15 2.14
N VAL A 170 19.63 17.14 2.48
CA VAL A 170 19.46 16.64 3.84
C VAL A 170 19.92 15.20 3.87
N ASP A 171 20.99 14.96 4.61
CA ASP A 171 21.56 13.64 4.84
C ASP A 171 21.00 13.07 6.14
N VAL A 172 20.22 12.00 6.03
CA VAL A 172 19.57 11.30 7.15
C VAL A 172 20.41 10.17 7.73
N SER A 173 21.60 9.88 7.16
CA SER A 173 22.51 8.85 7.68
C SER A 173 23.14 9.21 9.02
N GLN A 174 23.10 10.51 9.38
CA GLN A 174 23.64 11.05 10.63
C GLN A 174 22.54 11.65 11.51
N SER A 175 22.76 11.61 12.84
CA SER A 175 21.86 12.20 13.83
C SER A 175 22.59 13.26 14.66
N PRO A 176 22.20 14.55 14.59
CA PRO A 176 21.08 15.10 13.81
C PRO A 176 21.34 15.08 12.29
N PRO A 177 20.28 15.11 11.45
CA PRO A 177 20.42 15.14 10.00
C PRO A 177 21.34 16.27 9.51
N GLY A 178 22.25 15.93 8.59
CA GLY A 178 23.18 16.88 7.99
C GLY A 178 22.47 17.74 6.96
N ILE A 179 22.75 19.05 6.95
CA ILE A 179 22.19 19.97 5.96
C ILE A 179 23.32 20.61 5.17
N ARG A 180 23.18 20.59 3.86
CA ARG A 180 24.04 21.31 2.93
C ARG A 180 23.19 22.13 1.97
N VAL A 181 23.56 23.37 1.74
CA VAL A 181 22.89 24.20 0.74
C VAL A 181 23.22 23.65 -0.64
N ASP A 182 22.18 23.46 -1.45
CA ASP A 182 22.34 23.16 -2.87
C ASP A 182 22.56 24.46 -3.63
N PRO A 183 23.69 24.62 -4.36
CA PRO A 183 23.93 25.80 -5.18
C PRO A 183 22.94 25.93 -6.36
N ASN A 184 22.25 24.85 -6.74
CA ASN A 184 21.24 24.88 -7.77
C ASN A 184 19.89 25.41 -7.23
N PRO A 185 19.45 26.60 -7.65
CA PRO A 185 18.18 27.19 -7.19
C PRO A 185 16.96 26.59 -7.87
N ALA A 186 17.12 25.63 -8.80
CA ALA A 186 16.04 25.09 -9.58
C ALA A 186 15.09 24.28 -8.67
N PRO A 187 13.78 24.56 -8.71
CA PRO A 187 12.80 23.82 -7.92
C PRO A 187 12.84 22.33 -8.27
N ASN A 188 12.36 21.51 -7.34
CA ASN A 188 12.36 20.06 -7.51
C ASN A 188 11.62 19.59 -8.76
N SER A 189 10.55 20.28 -9.17
CA SER A 189 9.84 19.97 -10.41
C SER A 189 10.75 20.03 -11.65
N THR A 190 11.60 21.04 -11.75
CA THR A 190 12.54 21.19 -12.88
C THR A 190 13.79 20.33 -12.72
N PHE A 191 14.27 20.16 -11.49
CA PHE A 191 15.50 19.41 -11.22
C PHE A 191 15.36 17.92 -11.53
N VAL A 192 14.25 17.30 -11.12
CA VAL A 192 14.02 15.87 -11.35
C VAL A 192 13.88 15.57 -12.84
N HIS A 193 13.23 16.45 -13.61
CA HIS A 193 13.14 16.29 -15.07
C HIS A 193 14.51 16.32 -15.77
N GLY A 194 15.47 17.08 -15.24
CA GLY A 194 16.83 17.15 -15.80
C GLY A 194 17.72 15.95 -15.48
N LEU A 195 17.36 15.09 -14.52
CA LEU A 195 18.13 13.89 -14.14
C LEU A 195 17.77 12.64 -14.96
N VAL A 196 16.66 12.67 -15.70
CA VAL A 196 16.12 11.53 -16.46
C VAL A 196 16.55 11.59 -17.95
N GLN A 197 17.36 12.57 -18.33
CA GLN A 197 18.01 12.69 -19.64
C GLN A 197 19.43 12.15 -19.58
#